data_AF-A0A929M5D1-F1
#
_entry.id   AF-A0A929M5D1-F1
#
_cell.length_a   1.000
_cell.length_b   1.000
_cell.length_c   1.000
_cell.angle_alpha   90.00
_cell.angle_beta   90.00
_cell.angle_gamma   90.00
#
_symmetry.space_group_name_H-M   'P 1'
#
loop_
_entity.id
_entity.type
_entity.pdbx_description
1 polymer ?
#
loop_
_entity_poly.entity_id
_entity_poly.type
_entity_poly.pdbx_seq_one_letter_code
_entity_poly.pdbx_strand_id
1 'polypeptide(L)'
;MQTLIDSYEFERLYFLVMNLPRDSRTVCDTDPRNDWSNSDYLLALAVDNLSYLRYEQAGGKGRKPDAVKRPEPKTQTHKKHLNVSEKRIEELLFNSR
;
A
#
# COMPACT_ATOMS: atom_id res chain seq x y z
N MET A 1 17.13 -23.80 13.72
CA MET A 1 18.23 -22.84 13.48
C MET A 1 17.57 -21.59 12.94
N GLN A 2 17.66 -20.49 13.70
CA GLN A 2 17.11 -19.19 13.33
C GLN A 2 18.08 -18.61 12.29
N THR A 3 17.70 -18.56 11.01
CA THR A 3 18.51 -17.80 10.04
C THR A 3 18.21 -16.33 10.27
N LEU A 4 19.13 -15.70 11.01
CA LEU A 4 19.23 -14.26 10.97
C LEU A 4 19.55 -13.90 9.53
N ILE A 5 18.66 -13.14 8.89
CA ILE A 5 19.02 -12.41 7.68
C ILE A 5 20.20 -11.53 8.09
N ASP A 6 21.39 -11.83 7.56
CA ASP A 6 22.57 -11.03 7.79
C ASP A 6 22.31 -9.59 7.31
N SER A 7 22.92 -8.60 7.96
CA SER A 7 22.70 -7.19 7.66
C SER A 7 22.91 -6.85 6.18
N TYR A 8 23.83 -7.55 5.52
CA TYR A 8 24.15 -7.39 4.11
C TYR A 8 23.03 -7.84 3.17
N GLU A 9 22.39 -8.97 3.46
CA GLU A 9 21.26 -9.48 2.67
C GLU A 9 20.01 -8.62 2.87
N PHE A 10 19.82 -8.07 4.08
CA PHE A 10 18.76 -7.10 4.34
C PHE A 10 18.95 -5.80 3.56
N GLU A 11 20.17 -5.25 3.53
CA GLU A 11 20.48 -4.07 2.71
C GLU A 11 20.24 -4.33 1.23
N ARG A 12 20.64 -5.50 0.73
CA ARG A 12 20.46 -5.87 -0.67
C ARG A 12 18.99 -5.99 -1.05
N LEU A 13 18.18 -6.61 -0.18
CA LEU A 13 16.73 -6.69 -0.34
C LEU A 13 16.10 -5.29 -0.30
N TYR A 14 16.54 -4.43 0.62
CA TYR A 14 16.10 -3.05 0.72
C TYR A 14 16.39 -2.26 -0.56
N PHE A 15 17.61 -2.37 -1.09
CA PHE A 15 17.98 -1.74 -2.37
C PHE A 15 17.15 -2.29 -3.53
N LEU A 16 16.86 -3.59 -3.57
CA LEU A 16 16.00 -4.18 -4.59
C LEU A 16 14.57 -3.61 -4.54
N VAL A 17 14.00 -3.49 -3.34
CA VAL A 17 12.67 -2.89 -3.12
C VAL A 17 12.64 -1.41 -3.47
N MET A 18 13.69 -0.66 -3.16
CA MET A 18 13.80 0.76 -3.52
C MET A 18 13.92 1.02 -5.02
N ASN A 19 14.36 0.03 -5.80
CA ASN A 19 14.49 0.13 -7.26
C ASN A 19 13.28 -0.45 -8.01
N LEU A 20 12.32 -1.04 -7.31
CA LEU A 20 11.09 -1.52 -7.93
C LEU A 20 10.22 -0.33 -8.36
N PRO A 21 9.50 -0.44 -9.50
CA PRO A 21 8.51 0.56 -9.89
C PRO A 21 7.50 0.78 -8.76
N ARG A 22 7.09 2.04 -8.58
CA ARG A 22 6.17 2.45 -7.51
C ARG A 22 4.84 1.70 -7.56
N ASP A 23 4.40 1.37 -8.77
CA ASP A 23 3.15 0.66 -9.07
C ASP A 23 3.34 -0.87 -9.05
N SER A 24 4.54 -1.35 -8.71
CA SER A 24 4.78 -2.79 -8.59
C SER A 24 3.97 -3.35 -7.43
N ARG A 25 3.43 -4.55 -7.65
CA ARG A 25 2.60 -5.25 -6.65
C ARG A 25 3.27 -5.33 -5.28
N THR A 26 4.57 -5.64 -5.24
CA THR A 26 5.35 -5.75 -4.00
C THR A 26 5.40 -4.44 -3.24
N VAL A 27 5.59 -3.31 -3.94
CA VAL A 27 5.65 -1.98 -3.33
C VAL A 27 4.28 -1.56 -2.79
N CYS A 28 3.20 -1.75 -3.57
CA CYS A 28 1.83 -1.47 -3.11
C CYS A 28 1.39 -2.34 -1.93
N ASP A 29 1.81 -3.61 -1.90
CA ASP A 29 1.53 -4.51 -0.77
C ASP A 29 2.21 -4.03 0.53
N THR A 30 3.40 -3.44 0.43
CA THR A 30 4.15 -2.89 1.58
C THR A 30 3.68 -1.50 2.02
N ASP A 31 3.36 -0.61 1.09
CA ASP A 31 2.78 0.70 1.36
C ASP A 31 1.50 0.88 0.53
N PRO A 32 0.32 0.71 1.14
CA PRO A 32 -0.98 0.89 0.48
C PRO A 32 -1.15 2.29 -0.13
N ARG A 33 -0.37 3.29 0.28
CA ARG A 33 -0.44 4.64 -0.30
C ARG A 33 0.02 4.69 -1.75
N ASN A 34 0.84 3.74 -2.19
CA ASN A 34 1.27 3.62 -3.59
C ASN A 34 0.19 2.99 -4.48
N ASP A 35 -0.91 2.50 -3.91
CA ASP A 35 -2.05 1.98 -4.66
C ASP A 35 -2.78 3.08 -5.45
N TRP A 36 -2.58 4.36 -5.06
CA TRP A 36 -3.00 5.51 -5.85
C TRP A 36 -1.80 6.16 -6.54
N SER A 37 -1.91 6.35 -7.85
CA SER A 37 -1.01 7.24 -8.56
C SER A 37 -1.26 8.69 -8.11
N ASN A 38 -0.28 9.58 -8.34
CA ASN A 38 -0.45 11.01 -8.02
C ASN A 38 -1.66 11.61 -8.76
N SER A 39 -1.91 11.18 -10.00
CA SER A 39 -3.08 11.60 -10.78
C SER A 39 -4.39 11.14 -10.14
N ASP A 40 -4.47 9.90 -9.65
CA ASP A 40 -5.68 9.37 -9.01
C ASP A 40 -5.99 10.14 -7.74
N TYR A 41 -4.96 10.46 -6.95
CA TYR A 41 -5.12 11.26 -5.74
C TYR A 41 -5.65 12.66 -6.03
N LEU A 42 -5.09 13.34 -7.02
CA LEU A 42 -5.53 14.68 -7.41
C LEU A 42 -6.95 14.67 -7.99
N LEU A 43 -7.28 13.66 -8.79
CA LEU A 43 -8.61 13.50 -9.35
C LEU A 43 -9.65 13.24 -8.25
N ALA A 44 -9.36 12.35 -7.30
CA ALA A 44 -10.21 12.09 -6.15
C ALA A 44 -10.45 13.37 -5.34
N LEU A 45 -9.40 14.16 -5.10
CA LEU A 45 -9.50 15.44 -4.40
C LEU A 45 -10.36 16.46 -5.17
N ALA A 46 -10.24 16.51 -6.49
CA ALA A 46 -11.07 17.39 -7.32
C ALA A 46 -12.55 16.99 -7.24
N VAL A 47 -12.85 15.68 -7.33
CA VAL A 47 -14.21 15.14 -7.23
C VAL A 47 -14.81 15.41 -5.84
N ASP A 48 -14.05 15.20 -4.76
CA ASP A 48 -14.46 15.50 -3.39
C ASP A 48 -14.91 16.96 -3.26
N ASN A 49 -14.04 17.90 -3.68
CA ASN A 49 -14.32 19.33 -3.60
C ASN A 49 -15.52 19.74 -4.45
N LEU A 50 -15.64 19.22 -5.67
CA LEU A 50 -16.77 19.51 -6.55
C LEU A 50 -18.09 19.00 -5.98
N SER A 51 -18.09 17.80 -5.40
CA SER A 51 -19.28 17.21 -4.79
C SER A 51 -19.72 18.04 -3.57
N TYR A 52 -18.78 18.45 -2.73
CA TYR A 52 -19.03 19.30 -1.57
C TYR A 52 -19.55 20.69 -1.98
N LEU A 53 -18.93 21.33 -2.97
CA LEU A 53 -19.39 22.63 -3.49
C LEU A 53 -20.83 22.57 -3.98
N ARG A 54 -21.22 21.50 -4.69
CA ARG A 54 -22.61 21.31 -5.15
C ARG A 54 -23.58 21.15 -3.98
N TYR A 55 -23.18 20.42 -2.94
CA TYR A 55 -23.99 20.28 -1.72
C TYR A 55 -24.21 21.63 -1.01
N GLU A 56 -23.15 22.42 -0.87
CA GLU A 56 -23.23 23.77 -0.29
C GLU A 56 -24.10 24.70 -1.16
N GLN A 57 -23.95 24.67 -2.48
CA GLN A 57 -24.79 25.44 -3.42
C GLN A 57 -26.27 25.05 -3.36
N ALA A 58 -26.58 23.80 -3.04
CA ALA A 58 -27.95 23.34 -2.80
C ALA A 58 -28.50 23.77 -1.43
N GLY A 59 -27.75 24.58 -0.67
CA GLY A 59 -28.12 25.06 0.67
C GLY A 59 -27.95 24.00 1.75
N GLY A 60 -27.04 23.03 1.55
CA GLY A 60 -26.78 21.96 2.52
C GLY A 60 -27.97 21.02 2.72
N LYS A 61 -28.82 20.85 1.70
CA LYS A 61 -29.98 19.96 1.76
C LYS A 61 -29.62 18.55 1.27
N GLY A 62 -30.08 17.56 2.02
CA GLY A 62 -29.89 16.14 1.69
C GLY A 62 -28.66 15.52 2.36
N ARG A 63 -28.19 14.39 1.83
CA ARG A 63 -27.01 13.70 2.36
C ARG A 63 -25.74 14.45 1.95
N LYS A 64 -24.96 14.90 2.93
CA LYS A 64 -23.61 15.43 2.71
C LYS A 64 -22.77 14.37 1.97
N PRO A 65 -22.09 14.72 0.88
CA PRO A 65 -21.21 13.80 0.18
C PRO A 65 -20.09 13.31 1.09
N ASP A 66 -19.85 12.00 1.08
CA ASP A 66 -18.70 11.40 1.72
C ASP A 66 -17.49 11.53 0.79
N ALA A 67 -16.31 11.77 1.35
CA ALA A 67 -15.08 11.81 0.58
C ALA A 67 -14.76 10.42 -0.03
N VAL A 68 -14.12 10.42 -1.19
CA VAL A 68 -13.56 9.20 -1.79
C VAL A 68 -12.62 8.55 -0.79
N LYS A 69 -12.81 7.25 -0.56
CA LYS A 69 -11.98 6.48 0.36
C LYS A 69 -10.55 6.41 -0.19
N ARG A 70 -9.63 7.05 0.54
CA ARG A 70 -8.20 7.04 0.23
C ARG A 70 -7.56 5.77 0.81
N PRO A 71 -6.49 5.25 0.19
CA PRO A 71 -5.72 4.17 0.79
C PRO A 71 -5.13 4.67 2.12
N GLU A 72 -5.61 4.10 3.21
CA GLU A 72 -5.05 4.38 4.51
C GLU A 72 -3.75 3.58 4.67
N PRO A 73 -2.71 4.16 5.29
CA PRO A 73 -1.58 3.35 5.72
C PRO A 73 -2.15 2.23 6.59
N LYS A 74 -1.84 0.96 6.28
CA LYS A 74 -2.09 -0.13 7.22
C LYS A 74 -1.30 0.22 8.48
N THR A 75 -1.94 0.78 9.49
CA THR A 75 -1.35 0.98 10.81
C THR A 75 -0.79 -0.37 11.20
N GLN A 76 0.53 -0.46 11.39
CA GLN A 76 1.22 -1.73 11.62
C GLN A 76 0.55 -2.45 12.79
N THR A 77 -0.41 -3.32 12.47
CA THR A 77 -1.06 -4.16 13.44
C THR A 77 0.00 -5.20 13.74
N HIS A 78 0.53 -5.14 14.97
CA HIS A 78 1.54 -6.02 15.55
C HIS A 78 1.96 -7.17 14.64
N LYS A 79 3.22 -7.16 14.20
CA LYS A 79 3.87 -8.24 13.44
C LYS A 79 3.34 -9.60 13.91
N LYS A 80 2.33 -10.15 13.22
CA LYS A 80 2.03 -11.56 13.33
C LYS A 80 3.22 -12.20 12.66
N HIS A 81 4.15 -12.72 13.46
CA HIS A 81 5.19 -13.58 12.95
C HIS A 81 4.49 -14.64 12.10
N LEU A 82 4.70 -14.58 10.78
CA LEU A 82 4.21 -15.60 9.89
C LEU A 82 4.92 -16.88 10.34
N ASN A 83 4.15 -17.85 10.84
CA ASN A 83 4.65 -19.18 11.19
C ASN A 83 4.88 -19.96 9.89
N VAL A 84 5.79 -19.47 9.07
CA VAL A 84 6.18 -20.11 7.82
C VAL A 84 7.61 -20.58 7.98
N SER A 85 7.83 -21.87 7.78
CA SER A 85 9.17 -22.44 7.83
C SER A 85 10.00 -21.90 6.68
N GLU A 86 11.28 -21.66 6.95
CA GLU A 86 12.26 -21.20 5.96
C GLU A 86 12.27 -22.07 4.69
N LYS A 87 12.23 -23.39 4.86
CA LYS A 87 12.10 -24.36 3.76
C LYS A 87 10.93 -24.06 2.82
N ARG A 88 9.80 -23.58 3.37
CA ARG A 88 8.61 -23.28 2.57
C ARG A 88 8.79 -22.01 1.74
N ILE A 89 9.53 -21.05 2.25
CA ILE A 89 9.86 -19.81 1.52
C ILE A 89 10.85 -20.13 0.39
N GLU A 90 11.88 -20.92 0.68
CA GLU A 90 12.85 -21.37 -0.32
C GLU A 90 12.19 -22.19 -1.43
N GLU A 91 11.27 -23.11 -1.09
CA GLU A 91 10.48 -23.87 -2.06
C GLU A 91 9.68 -22.96 -3.01
N LEU A 92 9.08 -21.89 -2.48
CA LEU A 92 8.24 -20.98 -3.28
C LEU A 92 9.06 -20.04 -4.16
N LEU A 93 10.22 -19.59 -3.68
CA LEU A 93 11.04 -18.58 -4.38
C LEU A 93 12.04 -19.19 -5.37
N PHE A 94 12.59 -20.36 -5.06
CA PHE A 94 13.71 -20.94 -5.81
C PHE A 94 13.38 -22.29 -6.46
N ASN A 95 12.22 -22.86 -6.16
CA ASN A 95 11.83 -24.18 -6.62
C ASN A 95 10.60 -24.17 -7.55
N SER A 96 10.26 -23.02 -8.13
CA SER A 96 9.40 -23.02 -9.31
C SER A 96 10.18 -23.59 -10.49
N ARG A 97 9.78 -24.77 -10.94
CA ARG A 97 10.22 -25.41 -12.19
C ARG A 97 10.07 -24.49 -13.39
#